data_AF-A0A7Y7CG94-F1
#
_entry.id   AF-A0A7Y7CG94-F1
#
_cell.length_a   1.000
_cell.length_b   1.000
_cell.length_c   1.000
_cell.angle_alpha   90.00
_cell.angle_beta   90.00
_cell.angle_gamma   90.00
#
_symmetry.space_group_name_H-M   'P 1'
#
loop_
_entity.id
_entity.type
_entity.pdbx_description
1 polymer ?
#
loop_
_entity_poly.entity_id
_entity_poly.type
_entity_poly.pdbx_seq_one_letter_code
_entity_poly.pdbx_strand_id
1 'polypeptide(L)' 'MELVEDKGTLVILTPERFTASNPEHVALAERVRELLDRAGLLKPLLSQT' A
#
# COMPACT_ATOMS: atom_id res chain seq x y z
N MET A 1 11.40 -0.23 0.16
CA MET A 1 10.73 -1.21 1.05
C MET A 1 11.62 -1.40 2.24
N GLU A 2 11.04 -1.46 3.43
CA GLU A 2 11.76 -1.68 4.68
C GLU A 2 11.16 -2.88 5.39
N LEU A 3 12.01 -3.72 5.98
CA LEU A 3 11.56 -4.82 6.82
C LEU A 3 11.19 -4.28 8.19
N VAL A 4 9.98 -4.57 8.61
CA VAL A 4 9.54 -4.34 9.98
C VAL A 4 9.55 -5.71 10.64
N GLU A 5 10.50 -5.91 11.55
CA GLU A 5 10.62 -7.13 12.36
C GLU A 5 9.26 -7.63 12.81
N ASP A 6 9.01 -8.94 12.80
CA ASP A 6 7.74 -9.59 13.23
C ASP A 6 6.43 -9.08 12.58
N LYS A 7 6.43 -7.98 11.82
CA LYS A 7 5.25 -7.29 11.28
C LYS A 7 5.19 -7.31 9.75
N GLY A 8 6.28 -7.67 9.09
CA GLY A 8 6.34 -7.84 7.64
C GLY A 8 7.09 -6.72 6.93
N THR A 9 6.56 -6.25 5.80
CA THR A 9 7.26 -5.29 4.93
C THR A 9 6.50 -3.97 4.87
N LEU A 10 7.18 -2.87 5.19
CA LEU A 10 6.69 -1.52 4.95
C LEU A 10 7.02 -1.10 3.50
N VAL A 11 5.97 -0.82 2.73
CA VAL A 11 6.09 -0.30 1.37
C VAL A 11 5.95 1.22 1.40
N ILE A 12 7.07 1.93 1.29
CA ILE A 12 7.09 3.39 1.13
C ILE A 12 6.82 3.72 -0.34
N LEU A 13 5.70 4.40 -0.61
CA LEU A 13 5.30 4.77 -1.97
C LEU A 13 6.15 5.92 -2.53
N THR A 14 6.45 6.91 -1.69
CA THR A 14 7.27 8.07 -2.01
C THR A 14 7.92 8.63 -0.73
N PRO A 15 9.11 9.24 -0.80
CA PRO A 15 9.73 9.92 0.34
C PRO A 15 9.05 11.24 0.74
N GLU A 16 8.20 11.82 -0.13
CA GLU A 16 7.50 13.07 0.15
C GLU A 16 6.20 12.87 0.95
N ARG A 17 5.60 13.97 1.43
CA ARG A 17 4.33 13.90 2.16
C ARG A 17 3.21 13.46 1.23
N PHE A 18 2.76 12.23 1.42
CA PHE A 18 1.63 11.64 0.71
C PHE A 18 0.28 12.18 1.23
N THR A 19 -0.62 12.55 0.33
CA THR A 19 -1.89 13.22 0.66
C THR A 19 -3.02 12.73 -0.24
N ALA A 20 -4.23 12.58 0.31
CA ALA A 20 -5.41 12.19 -0.46
C ALA A 20 -5.92 13.29 -1.39
N SER A 21 -5.56 14.55 -1.14
CA SER A 21 -5.94 15.70 -1.96
C SER A 21 -5.11 15.83 -3.24
N ASN A 22 -3.96 15.17 -3.34
CA ASN A 22 -3.17 15.14 -4.56
C ASN A 22 -3.61 13.94 -5.43
N PRO A 23 -4.17 14.17 -6.63
CA PRO A 23 -4.62 13.08 -7.50
C PRO A 23 -3.49 12.14 -7.95
N GLU A 24 -2.25 12.64 -8.06
CA GLU A 24 -1.10 11.80 -8.43
C GLU A 24 -0.75 10.79 -7.33
N HIS A 25 -0.88 11.20 -6.08
CA HIS A 25 -0.71 10.30 -4.93
C HIS A 25 -1.77 9.20 -4.97
N VAL A 26 -3.04 9.54 -5.16
CA VAL A 26 -4.11 8.55 -5.27
C VAL A 26 -3.81 7.55 -6.40
N ALA A 27 -3.44 8.04 -7.59
CA ALA A 27 -3.09 7.18 -8.72
C ALA A 27 -1.92 6.23 -8.41
N LEU A 28 -0.89 6.70 -7.70
CA LEU A 28 0.22 5.87 -7.27
C LEU A 28 -0.22 4.76 -6.30
N ALA A 29 -1.06 5.09 -5.32
CA ALA A 29 -1.61 4.11 -4.38
C ALA A 29 -2.47 3.04 -5.09
N GLU A 30 -3.34 3.45 -6.02
CA GLU A 30 -4.14 2.53 -6.84
C GLU A 30 -3.26 1.54 -7.61
N ARG A 31 -2.24 2.07 -8.31
CA ARG A 31 -1.32 1.24 -9.10
C ARG A 31 -0.56 0.25 -8.23
N VAL A 32 -0.04 0.68 -7.09
CA VAL A 32 0.67 -0.25 -6.18
C VAL A 32 -0.28 -1.27 -5.59
N ARG A 33 -1.52 -0.89 -5.25
CA ARG A 33 -2.53 -1.83 -4.77
C ARG A 33 -2.81 -2.92 -5.81
N GLU A 34 -3.00 -2.57 -7.07
CA GLU A 34 -3.20 -3.56 -8.15
C GLU A 34 -1.99 -4.50 -8.31
N LEU A 35 -0.77 -3.99 -8.19
CA LEU A 35 0.43 -4.82 -8.28
C LEU A 35 0.52 -5.83 -7.12
N LEU A 36 0.20 -5.39 -5.90
CA LEU A 36 0.19 -6.26 -4.73
C LEU A 36 -0.95 -7.28 -4.77
N ASP A 37 -2.11 -6.89 -5.30
CA ASP A 37 -3.25 -7.78 -5.51
C ASP A 37 -2.91 -8.91 -6.50
N ARG A 38 -2.37 -8.55 -7.67
CA ARG A 38 -1.93 -9.51 -8.70
C ARG A 38 -0.84 -10.45 -8.19
N ALA A 39 -0.01 -9.99 -7.25
CA ALA A 39 1.00 -10.81 -6.60
C ALA A 39 0.44 -11.73 -5.49
N GLY A 40 -0.86 -11.65 -5.18
CA GLY A 40 -1.49 -12.41 -4.11
C GLY A 40 -1.09 -11.97 -2.70
N LEU A 41 -0.54 -10.75 -2.56
CA LEU A 41 -0.05 -10.22 -1.28
C LEU A 41 -1.14 -9.51 -0.48
N LEU A 42 -2.23 -9.10 -1.13
CA LEU A 42 -3.38 -8.50 -0.46
C LEU A 42 -4.38 -9.59 -0.06
N LYS A 43 -4.89 -9.48 1.16
CA LYS A 43 -6.00 -10.31 1.66
C LYS A 43 -7.25 -9.43 1.72
N PRO A 44 -8.43 -9.98 1.42
CA PRO A 44 -9.68 -9.24 1.60
C PRO A 44 -9.79 -8.76 3.05
N LEU A 45 -10.29 -7.54 3.22
CA LEU A 45 -10.57 -7.03 4.56
C LEU A 45 -11.73 -7.86 5.13
N LEU A 46 -11.43 -8.78 6.04
CA LEU A 46 -12.45 -9.40 6.86
C LEU A 46 -12.90 -8.34 7.87
N SER A 47 -14.04 -7.71 7.61
CA SER A 47 -14.70 -6.87 8.60
C SER A 47 -14.86 -7.69 9.87
N GLN A 48 -14.20 -7.28 10.95
CA GLN A 48 -14.44 -7.86 12.26
C GLN A 48 -15.81 -7.35 12.73
N THR A 49 -16.83 -8.21 12.64
CA THR A 49 -18.16 -8.00 13.21
C THR A 49 -18.12 -8.17 14.72
#